data_AF-A0A410RX36-F1
#
_entry.id   AF-A0A410RX36-F1
#
_cell.length_a   1.000
_cell.length_b   1.000
_cell.length_c   1.000
_cell.angle_alpha   90.00
_cell.angle_beta   90.00
_cell.angle_gamma   90.00
#
_symmetry.space_group_name_H-M   'P 1'
#
loop_
_entity.id
_entity.type
_entity.pdbx_description
1 polymer ?
#
loop_
_entity_poly.entity_id
_entity_poly.type
_entity_poly.pdbx_seq_one_letter_code
_entity_poly.pdbx_strand_id
1 'polypeptide(L)'
;MRLKLLALWVLWAIPANAADPALLDQLDALYAKRGDAESVKALDKQVSEALKAAPDDFDLAWRKARILQWQADGATEKKLKMVLGKQTWEAGDKASKLQPARVEGYYFAACGIGSYSQAVGIMKALGDGLEGKFNERLDTALKLDATYEYGGPWLVKGRYFYELPWPKRDLDKSAEYYQKAIAKFPQSLRAHYYLAETLLKDGKAKDASAAIEKVKQGSTAYNPAEGQRVQQWAKKVDADIQEELK
;
A
#
# COMPACT_ATOMS: atom_id res chain seq x y z
N MET A 1 -32.58 -16.80 -49.56
CA MET A 1 -31.93 -15.91 -48.56
C MET A 1 -32.86 -15.69 -47.38
N ARG A 2 -32.63 -16.35 -46.24
CA ARG A 2 -33.19 -15.94 -44.94
C ARG A 2 -32.13 -16.15 -43.87
N LEU A 3 -31.37 -15.09 -43.60
CA LEU A 3 -30.39 -15.01 -42.53
C LEU A 3 -31.18 -14.94 -41.20
N LYS A 4 -31.13 -15.99 -40.38
CA LYS A 4 -31.64 -15.95 -39.01
C LYS A 4 -30.53 -15.42 -38.11
N LEU A 5 -30.61 -14.16 -37.71
CA LEU A 5 -29.79 -13.59 -36.65
C LEU A 5 -30.25 -14.17 -35.30
N LEU A 6 -29.44 -15.04 -34.71
CA LEU A 6 -29.55 -15.40 -33.29
C LEU A 6 -28.83 -14.32 -32.47
N ALA A 7 -29.60 -13.48 -31.79
CA ALA A 7 -29.07 -12.59 -30.76
C ALA A 7 -28.77 -13.44 -29.51
N LEU A 8 -27.50 -13.74 -29.26
CA LEU A 8 -27.05 -14.29 -27.99
C LEU A 8 -27.12 -13.20 -26.92
N TRP A 9 -28.10 -13.28 -26.03
CA TRP A 9 -28.12 -12.49 -24.81
C TRP A 9 -27.24 -13.18 -23.78
N VAL A 10 -26.00 -12.71 -23.62
CA VAL A 10 -25.15 -13.11 -22.50
C VAL A 10 -25.66 -12.37 -21.27
N LEU A 11 -26.49 -13.04 -20.46
CA LEU A 11 -26.83 -12.59 -19.12
C LEU A 11 -25.54 -12.63 -18.28
N TRP A 12 -24.97 -11.46 -17.99
CA TRP A 12 -23.98 -11.34 -16.92
C TRP A 12 -24.70 -11.66 -15.60
N ALA A 13 -24.46 -12.85 -15.06
CA ALA A 13 -24.89 -13.19 -13.72
C ALA A 13 -24.15 -12.24 -12.76
N ILE A 14 -24.88 -11.26 -12.20
CA ILE A 14 -24.40 -10.52 -11.04
C ILE A 14 -24.15 -11.57 -9.97
N PRO A 15 -22.93 -11.69 -9.41
CA PRO A 15 -22.67 -12.67 -8.37
C PRO A 15 -23.66 -12.40 -7.23
N ALA A 16 -24.44 -13.41 -6.86
CA ALA A 16 -25.55 -13.32 -5.91
C ALA A 16 -25.13 -12.91 -4.47
N ASN A 17 -23.85 -12.56 -4.27
CA ASN A 17 -23.23 -12.26 -2.98
C ASN A 17 -22.45 -10.92 -3.01
N ALA A 18 -22.70 -10.03 -3.97
CA ALA A 18 -22.08 -8.71 -3.97
C ALA A 18 -22.58 -7.88 -2.78
N ALA A 19 -21.66 -7.22 -2.06
CA ALA A 19 -22.00 -6.32 -0.96
C ALA A 19 -22.86 -5.14 -1.45
N ASP A 20 -23.77 -4.68 -0.59
CA ASP A 20 -24.60 -3.50 -0.83
C ASP A 20 -23.70 -2.26 -1.08
N PRO A 21 -23.86 -1.54 -2.21
CA PRO A 21 -23.14 -0.29 -2.47
C PRO A 21 -23.19 0.71 -1.31
N ALA A 22 -24.32 0.83 -0.59
CA ALA A 22 -24.45 1.74 0.55
C ALA A 22 -23.53 1.33 1.72
N LEU A 23 -23.33 0.03 1.93
CA LEU A 23 -22.36 -0.48 2.90
C LEU A 23 -20.94 -0.15 2.45
N LEU A 24 -20.61 -0.32 1.16
CA LEU A 24 -19.27 -0.02 0.65
C LEU A 24 -18.93 1.47 0.81
N ASP A 25 -19.87 2.37 0.50
CA ASP A 25 -19.72 3.81 0.71
C ASP A 25 -19.50 4.16 2.19
N GLN A 26 -20.22 3.48 3.09
CA GLN A 26 -20.03 3.64 4.53
C GLN A 26 -18.62 3.21 4.99
N LEU A 27 -18.13 2.07 4.50
CA LEU A 27 -16.78 1.59 4.80
C LEU A 27 -15.70 2.56 4.26
N ASP A 28 -15.91 3.12 3.08
CA ASP A 28 -15.00 4.08 2.47
C ASP A 28 -15.01 5.43 3.21
N ALA A 29 -16.17 5.89 3.69
CA ALA A 29 -16.27 7.07 4.54
C ALA A 29 -15.55 6.89 5.89
N LEU A 30 -15.61 5.70 6.49
CA LEU A 30 -14.81 5.38 7.68
C LEU A 30 -13.31 5.36 7.35
N TYR A 31 -12.93 4.83 6.18
CA TYR A 31 -11.53 4.78 5.75
C TYR A 31 -10.95 6.18 5.51
N ALA A 32 -11.75 7.11 4.98
CA ALA A 32 -11.35 8.51 4.83
C ALA A 32 -10.99 9.15 6.19
N LYS A 33 -11.61 8.68 7.28
CA LYS A 33 -11.38 9.13 8.66
C LYS A 33 -10.39 8.27 9.45
N ARG A 34 -9.62 7.39 8.79
CA ARG A 34 -8.70 6.43 9.47
C ARG A 34 -7.56 7.03 10.29
N GLY A 35 -7.42 8.36 10.32
CA GLY A 35 -6.59 9.05 11.31
C GLY A 35 -7.18 9.00 12.74
N ASP A 36 -8.48 8.73 12.85
CA ASP A 36 -9.19 8.49 14.10
C ASP A 36 -9.27 6.99 14.42
N ALA A 37 -8.92 6.62 15.66
CA ALA A 37 -8.85 5.24 16.10
C ALA A 37 -10.22 4.55 16.16
N GLU A 38 -11.28 5.29 16.52
CA GLU A 38 -12.64 4.75 16.56
C GLU A 38 -13.16 4.45 15.15
N SER A 39 -12.83 5.30 14.16
CA SER A 39 -13.14 5.06 12.75
C SER A 39 -12.46 3.80 12.21
N VAL A 40 -11.18 3.57 12.57
CA VAL A 40 -10.45 2.33 12.22
C VAL A 40 -11.14 1.10 12.83
N LYS A 41 -11.47 1.16 14.12
CA LYS A 41 -12.14 0.06 14.83
C LYS A 41 -13.53 -0.23 14.28
N ALA A 42 -14.31 0.81 13.97
CA ALA A 42 -15.63 0.69 13.37
C ALA A 42 -15.56 0.06 11.98
N LEU A 43 -14.63 0.52 11.13
CA LEU A 43 -14.42 -0.07 9.81
C LEU A 43 -14.06 -1.54 9.92
N ASP A 44 -13.04 -1.86 10.73
CA ASP A 44 -12.55 -3.23 10.89
C ASP A 44 -13.66 -4.19 11.36
N LYS A 45 -14.47 -3.75 12.33
CA LYS A 45 -15.63 -4.50 12.80
C LYS A 45 -16.66 -4.72 11.70
N GLN A 46 -17.07 -3.65 10.99
CA GLN A 46 -18.13 -3.71 9.99
C GLN A 46 -17.73 -4.56 8.79
N VAL A 47 -16.53 -4.37 8.24
CA VAL A 47 -16.06 -5.17 7.10
C VAL A 47 -15.88 -6.65 7.49
N SER A 48 -15.46 -6.93 8.72
CA SER A 48 -15.34 -8.32 9.21
C SER A 48 -16.70 -9.00 9.38
N GLU A 49 -17.72 -8.27 9.84
CA GLU A 49 -19.08 -8.79 9.93
C GLU A 49 -19.68 -9.06 8.55
N ALA A 50 -19.49 -8.12 7.62
CA ALA A 50 -19.95 -8.28 6.23
C ALA A 50 -19.29 -9.50 5.55
N LEU A 51 -18.00 -9.72 5.78
CA LEU A 51 -17.27 -10.91 5.27
C LEU A 51 -17.75 -12.23 5.89
N LYS A 52 -18.46 -12.25 7.02
CA LYS A 52 -19.09 -13.50 7.51
C LYS A 52 -20.29 -13.88 6.62
N ALA A 53 -21.05 -12.90 6.17
CA ALA A 53 -22.21 -13.11 5.31
C ALA A 53 -21.81 -13.33 3.84
N ALA A 54 -20.83 -12.59 3.35
CA ALA A 54 -20.32 -12.65 1.99
C ALA A 54 -18.80 -12.86 1.98
N PRO A 55 -18.31 -14.06 2.34
CA PRO A 55 -16.87 -14.30 2.51
C PRO A 55 -16.08 -14.07 1.24
N ASP A 56 -16.65 -14.38 0.07
CA ASP A 56 -15.98 -14.30 -1.22
C ASP A 56 -16.34 -13.03 -2.00
N ASP A 57 -16.82 -12.01 -1.31
CA ASP A 57 -16.99 -10.68 -1.90
C ASP A 57 -15.63 -10.00 -2.07
N PHE A 58 -15.32 -9.65 -3.31
CA PHE A 58 -14.07 -8.98 -3.67
C PHE A 58 -13.94 -7.61 -2.99
N ASP A 59 -15.01 -6.82 -3.01
CA ASP A 59 -15.02 -5.43 -2.56
C ASP A 59 -14.84 -5.29 -1.04
N LEU A 60 -15.35 -6.24 -0.28
CA LEU A 60 -15.10 -6.38 1.15
C LEU A 60 -13.69 -6.91 1.42
N ALA A 61 -13.21 -7.90 0.65
CA ALA A 61 -11.91 -8.52 0.86
C ALA A 61 -10.75 -7.52 0.71
N TRP A 62 -10.74 -6.71 -0.35
CA TRP A 62 -9.66 -5.73 -0.54
C TRP A 62 -9.77 -4.57 0.45
N ARG A 63 -10.98 -4.15 0.86
CA ARG A 63 -11.17 -3.12 1.90
C ARG A 63 -10.68 -3.60 3.27
N LYS A 64 -10.87 -4.88 3.59
CA LYS A 64 -10.26 -5.52 4.77
C LYS A 64 -8.74 -5.49 4.69
N ALA A 65 -8.16 -5.85 3.54
CA ALA A 65 -6.71 -5.79 3.35
C ALA A 65 -6.19 -4.34 3.52
N ARG A 66 -6.91 -3.35 2.99
CA ARG A 66 -6.55 -1.94 3.08
C ARG A 66 -6.50 -1.40 4.52
N ILE A 67 -7.49 -1.70 5.35
CA ILE A 67 -7.47 -1.25 6.75
C ILE A 67 -6.41 -1.97 7.58
N LEU A 68 -6.22 -3.27 7.35
CA LEU A 68 -5.16 -4.04 8.00
C LEU A 68 -3.77 -3.48 7.64
N GLN A 69 -3.55 -3.11 6.38
CA GLN A 69 -2.30 -2.50 5.95
C GLN A 69 -2.09 -1.14 6.61
N TRP A 70 -3.12 -0.32 6.73
CA TRP A 70 -3.04 0.97 7.42
C TRP A 70 -2.58 0.80 8.87
N GLN A 71 -3.09 -0.22 9.57
CA GLN A 71 -2.70 -0.57 10.93
C GLN A 71 -1.28 -1.16 10.97
N ALA A 72 -0.91 -2.02 10.03
CA ALA A 72 0.43 -2.64 9.95
C ALA A 72 1.53 -1.60 9.70
N ASP A 73 1.29 -0.65 8.80
CA ASP A 73 2.19 0.45 8.46
C ASP A 73 2.39 1.39 9.66
N GLY A 74 1.34 1.61 10.47
CA GLY A 74 1.40 2.43 11.68
C GLY A 74 1.87 1.71 12.95
N ALA A 75 2.05 0.39 12.91
CA ALA A 75 2.38 -0.40 14.10
C ALA A 75 3.88 -0.26 14.48
N THR A 76 4.12 0.20 15.71
CA THR A 76 5.47 0.24 16.32
C THR A 76 5.85 -1.10 16.95
N GLU A 77 4.87 -1.84 17.45
CA GLU A 77 5.08 -3.15 18.07
C GLU A 77 5.33 -4.24 17.01
N LYS A 78 6.51 -4.84 17.03
CA LYS A 78 6.96 -5.85 16.05
C LYS A 78 5.99 -7.02 15.92
N LYS A 79 5.49 -7.56 17.03
CA LYS A 79 4.55 -8.69 17.03
C LYS A 79 3.21 -8.31 16.39
N LEU A 80 2.72 -7.10 16.67
CA LEU A 80 1.48 -6.59 16.07
C LEU A 80 1.65 -6.39 14.56
N LYS A 81 2.74 -5.74 14.13
CA LYS A 81 3.05 -5.55 12.71
C LYS A 81 3.16 -6.88 11.95
N MET A 82 3.76 -7.89 12.56
CA MET A 82 3.83 -9.24 11.99
C MET A 82 2.43 -9.83 11.77
N VAL A 83 1.55 -9.78 12.78
CA VAL A 83 0.18 -10.32 12.68
C VAL A 83 -0.62 -9.58 11.62
N LEU A 84 -0.62 -8.24 11.66
CA LEU A 84 -1.35 -7.42 10.72
C LEU A 84 -0.82 -7.55 9.28
N GLY A 85 0.51 -7.65 9.12
CA GLY A 85 1.13 -7.88 7.81
C GLY A 85 0.71 -9.23 7.21
N LYS A 86 0.68 -10.29 8.02
CA LYS A 86 0.20 -11.61 7.58
C LYS A 86 -1.28 -11.57 7.20
N GLN A 87 -2.14 -10.94 8.01
CA GLN A 87 -3.56 -10.82 7.71
C GLN A 87 -3.82 -9.96 6.46
N THR A 88 -3.05 -8.88 6.28
CA THR A 88 -3.10 -8.05 5.07
C THR A 88 -2.76 -8.88 3.84
N TRP A 89 -1.68 -9.67 3.91
CA TRP A 89 -1.28 -10.55 2.82
C TRP A 89 -2.41 -11.55 2.49
N GLU A 90 -2.93 -12.26 3.48
CA GLU A 90 -4.00 -13.26 3.27
C GLU A 90 -5.25 -12.64 2.64
N ALA A 91 -5.68 -11.45 3.11
CA ALA A 91 -6.82 -10.74 2.54
C ALA A 91 -6.56 -10.25 1.11
N GLY A 92 -5.35 -9.73 0.83
CA GLY A 92 -4.95 -9.33 -0.53
C GLY A 92 -4.89 -10.51 -1.50
N ASP A 93 -4.29 -11.64 -1.08
CA ASP A 93 -4.22 -12.86 -1.88
C ASP A 93 -5.64 -13.39 -2.16
N LYS A 94 -6.55 -13.33 -1.19
CA LYS A 94 -7.95 -13.66 -1.41
C LYS A 94 -8.59 -12.76 -2.48
N ALA A 95 -8.47 -11.43 -2.34
CA ALA A 95 -9.02 -10.48 -3.29
C ALA A 95 -8.45 -10.67 -4.72
N SER A 96 -7.14 -10.95 -4.83
CA SER A 96 -6.50 -11.20 -6.14
C SER A 96 -7.04 -12.45 -6.85
N LYS A 97 -7.45 -13.48 -6.09
CA LYS A 97 -8.06 -14.69 -6.66
C LYS A 97 -9.51 -14.45 -7.09
N LEU A 98 -10.24 -13.62 -6.34
CA LEU A 98 -11.63 -13.29 -6.65
C LEU A 98 -11.75 -12.44 -7.92
N GLN A 99 -10.83 -11.48 -8.12
CA GLN A 99 -10.78 -10.64 -9.31
C GLN A 99 -9.32 -10.46 -9.80
N PRO A 100 -8.78 -11.38 -10.61
CA PRO A 100 -7.39 -11.32 -11.08
C PRO A 100 -7.05 -10.16 -12.01
N ALA A 101 -8.06 -9.48 -12.56
CA ALA A 101 -7.88 -8.31 -13.42
C ALA A 101 -7.83 -6.98 -12.62
N ARG A 102 -7.89 -7.04 -11.28
CA ARG A 102 -8.01 -5.88 -10.40
C ARG A 102 -6.74 -5.70 -9.56
N VAL A 103 -6.24 -4.47 -9.47
CA VAL A 103 -4.95 -4.14 -8.85
C VAL A 103 -4.93 -4.34 -7.34
N GLU A 104 -6.07 -4.13 -6.68
CA GLU A 104 -6.20 -3.95 -5.24
C GLU A 104 -5.68 -5.16 -4.47
N GLY A 105 -6.08 -6.37 -4.87
CA GLY A 105 -5.66 -7.60 -4.22
C GLY A 105 -4.14 -7.80 -4.29
N TYR A 106 -3.55 -7.63 -5.48
CA TYR A 106 -2.10 -7.78 -5.68
C TYR A 106 -1.31 -6.72 -4.92
N TYR A 107 -1.77 -5.46 -4.95
CA TYR A 107 -1.13 -4.36 -4.24
C TYR A 107 -1.09 -4.62 -2.73
N PHE A 108 -2.25 -4.88 -2.11
CA PHE A 108 -2.30 -5.12 -0.66
C PHE A 108 -1.60 -6.42 -0.27
N ALA A 109 -1.63 -7.47 -1.11
CA ALA A 109 -0.85 -8.68 -0.86
C ALA A 109 0.66 -8.40 -0.78
N ALA A 110 1.19 -7.63 -1.73
CA ALA A 110 2.59 -7.20 -1.70
C ALA A 110 2.92 -6.35 -0.46
N CYS A 111 2.06 -5.38 -0.11
CA CYS A 111 2.21 -4.56 1.10
C CYS A 111 2.23 -5.42 2.37
N GLY A 112 1.32 -6.40 2.48
CA GLY A 112 1.25 -7.33 3.61
C GLY A 112 2.52 -8.17 3.76
N ILE A 113 3.04 -8.73 2.65
CA ILE A 113 4.32 -9.46 2.65
C ILE A 113 5.46 -8.54 3.09
N GLY A 114 5.49 -7.29 2.60
CA GLY A 114 6.49 -6.29 3.01
C GLY A 114 6.44 -5.99 4.51
N SER A 115 5.24 -5.70 5.04
CA SER A 115 5.02 -5.44 6.47
C SER A 115 5.42 -6.64 7.34
N TYR A 116 5.05 -7.85 6.93
CA TYR A 116 5.46 -9.09 7.60
C TYR A 116 6.98 -9.26 7.56
N SER A 117 7.61 -9.04 6.41
CA SER A 117 9.06 -9.16 6.21
C SER A 117 9.85 -8.17 7.05
N GLN A 118 9.40 -6.91 7.15
CA GLN A 118 9.97 -5.91 8.06
C GLN A 118 9.86 -6.37 9.52
N ALA A 119 8.75 -7.01 9.89
CA ALA A 119 8.53 -7.47 11.25
C ALA A 119 9.32 -8.74 11.60
N VAL A 120 9.55 -9.69 10.68
CA VAL A 120 10.35 -10.88 10.98
C VAL A 120 11.85 -10.69 10.73
N GLY A 121 12.21 -9.67 9.96
CA GLY A 121 13.57 -9.36 9.51
C GLY A 121 13.77 -9.72 8.04
N ILE A 122 14.30 -8.78 7.25
CA ILE A 122 14.44 -8.91 5.80
C ILE A 122 15.28 -10.14 5.41
N MET A 123 16.44 -10.35 6.05
CA MET A 123 17.29 -11.52 5.77
C MET A 123 16.55 -12.85 5.96
N LYS A 124 15.76 -12.97 7.03
CA LYS A 124 14.95 -14.16 7.31
C LYS A 124 13.87 -14.33 6.23
N ALA A 125 13.15 -13.27 5.91
CA ALA A 125 12.12 -13.29 4.88
C ALA A 125 12.66 -13.72 3.50
N LEU A 126 13.87 -13.26 3.13
CA LEU A 126 14.55 -13.69 1.91
C LEU A 126 14.85 -15.20 1.94
N GLY A 127 15.39 -15.71 3.05
CA GLY A 127 15.65 -17.14 3.24
C GLY A 127 14.39 -18.01 3.20
N ASP A 128 13.26 -17.48 3.68
CA ASP A 128 11.95 -18.13 3.65
C ASP A 128 11.27 -18.01 2.25
N GLY A 129 11.96 -17.44 1.25
CA GLY A 129 11.49 -17.34 -0.14
C GLY A 129 10.39 -16.29 -0.37
N LEU A 130 10.23 -15.32 0.55
CA LEU A 130 9.18 -14.30 0.43
C LEU A 130 9.45 -13.28 -0.69
N GLU A 131 10.69 -13.11 -1.12
CA GLU A 131 11.08 -12.19 -2.20
C GLU A 131 10.33 -12.48 -3.52
N GLY A 132 10.26 -13.76 -3.90
CA GLY A 132 9.58 -14.17 -5.13
C GLY A 132 8.08 -13.88 -5.05
N LYS A 133 7.45 -14.24 -3.93
CA LYS A 133 6.02 -13.99 -3.69
C LYS A 133 5.70 -12.50 -3.69
N PHE A 134 6.54 -11.69 -3.06
CA PHE A 134 6.42 -10.24 -3.02
C PHE A 134 6.49 -9.64 -4.43
N ASN A 135 7.55 -9.94 -5.20
CA ASN A 135 7.75 -9.38 -6.53
C ASN A 135 6.69 -9.83 -7.52
N GLU A 136 6.25 -11.10 -7.47
CA GLU A 136 5.15 -11.60 -8.32
C GLU A 136 3.89 -10.73 -8.18
N ARG A 137 3.48 -10.43 -6.94
CA ARG A 137 2.28 -9.63 -6.64
C ARG A 137 2.50 -8.17 -7.00
N LEU A 138 3.63 -7.60 -6.59
CA LEU A 138 3.93 -6.20 -6.85
C LEU A 138 4.07 -5.89 -8.35
N ASP A 139 4.74 -6.75 -9.10
CA ASP A 139 4.93 -6.57 -10.53
C ASP A 139 3.61 -6.77 -11.28
N THR A 140 2.71 -7.60 -10.77
CA THR A 140 1.34 -7.70 -11.29
C THR A 140 0.55 -6.42 -11.01
N ALA A 141 0.62 -5.87 -9.80
CA ALA A 141 -0.01 -4.60 -9.46
C ALA A 141 0.50 -3.45 -10.34
N LEU A 142 1.82 -3.38 -10.58
CA LEU A 142 2.45 -2.41 -11.49
C LEU A 142 1.96 -2.55 -12.94
N LYS A 143 1.70 -3.77 -13.41
CA LYS A 143 1.16 -4.03 -14.76
C LYS A 143 -0.31 -3.62 -14.87
N LEU A 144 -1.11 -3.90 -13.85
CA LEU A 144 -2.55 -3.61 -13.85
C LEU A 144 -2.84 -2.12 -13.70
N ASP A 145 -2.25 -1.49 -12.68
CA ASP A 145 -2.36 -0.04 -12.46
C ASP A 145 -1.21 0.43 -11.57
N ALA A 146 -0.14 0.91 -12.18
CA ALA A 146 0.99 1.48 -11.45
C ALA A 146 0.65 2.79 -10.71
N THR A 147 -0.46 3.44 -11.05
CA THR A 147 -0.87 4.74 -10.50
C THR A 147 -1.82 4.62 -9.32
N TYR A 148 -2.29 3.40 -9.03
CA TYR A 148 -3.15 3.08 -7.89
C TYR A 148 -2.62 3.68 -6.58
N GLU A 149 -3.51 4.23 -5.75
CA GLU A 149 -3.18 4.88 -4.46
C GLU A 149 -2.04 5.91 -4.58
N TYR A 150 -2.17 6.84 -5.54
CA TYR A 150 -1.17 7.89 -5.80
C TYR A 150 0.23 7.34 -6.10
N GLY A 151 0.29 6.26 -6.88
CA GLY A 151 1.55 5.59 -7.24
C GLY A 151 2.07 4.63 -6.17
N GLY A 152 1.19 4.10 -5.32
CA GLY A 152 1.52 3.13 -4.28
C GLY A 152 2.41 1.98 -4.77
N PRO A 153 2.12 1.32 -5.91
CA PRO A 153 2.99 0.28 -6.46
C PRO A 153 4.43 0.76 -6.75
N TRP A 154 4.61 1.99 -7.25
CA TRP A 154 5.97 2.56 -7.39
C TRP A 154 6.64 2.77 -6.04
N LEU A 155 5.92 3.29 -5.05
CA LEU A 155 6.48 3.50 -3.71
C LEU A 155 6.93 2.19 -3.07
N VAL A 156 6.12 1.13 -3.19
CA VAL A 156 6.46 -0.20 -2.67
C VAL A 156 7.67 -0.79 -3.40
N LYS A 157 7.80 -0.57 -4.72
CA LYS A 157 8.96 -1.04 -5.50
C LYS A 157 10.24 -0.27 -5.16
N GLY A 158 10.15 1.04 -4.96
CA GLY A 158 11.26 1.84 -4.42
C GLY A 158 11.69 1.33 -3.05
N ARG A 159 10.71 1.07 -2.15
CA ARG A 159 11.01 0.61 -0.79
C ARG A 159 11.67 -0.77 -0.78
N TYR A 160 11.29 -1.65 -1.70
CA TYR A 160 11.97 -2.92 -1.90
C TYR A 160 13.48 -2.75 -2.16
N PHE A 161 13.87 -1.88 -3.09
CA PHE A 161 15.29 -1.64 -3.36
C PHE A 161 16.04 -0.98 -2.20
N TYR A 162 15.37 -0.17 -1.38
CA TYR A 162 15.93 0.44 -0.17
C TYR A 162 16.18 -0.55 0.98
N GLU A 163 15.24 -1.48 1.21
CA GLU A 163 15.20 -2.38 2.37
C GLU A 163 16.09 -3.61 2.20
N LEU A 164 16.43 -3.97 0.96
CA LEU A 164 17.27 -5.12 0.72
C LEU A 164 18.65 -4.98 1.39
N PRO A 165 19.27 -6.08 1.83
CA PRO A 165 20.64 -6.09 2.33
C PRO A 165 21.62 -5.83 1.18
N TRP A 166 22.81 -5.31 1.50
CA TRP A 166 23.92 -5.33 0.56
C TRP A 166 24.30 -6.79 0.22
N PRO A 167 24.56 -7.16 -1.04
CA PRO A 167 24.72 -6.29 -2.23
C PRO A 167 23.44 -6.11 -3.08
N LYS A 168 22.29 -6.65 -2.66
CA LYS A 168 21.02 -6.53 -3.41
C LYS A 168 20.38 -5.13 -3.33
N ARG A 169 20.75 -4.35 -2.31
CA ARG A 169 20.28 -2.96 -2.13
C ARG A 169 20.69 -2.07 -3.30
N ASP A 170 19.76 -1.22 -3.76
CA ASP A 170 19.99 -0.29 -4.87
C ASP A 170 19.29 1.06 -4.58
N LEU A 171 20.05 2.01 -4.04
CA LEU A 171 19.50 3.30 -3.61
C LEU A 171 19.15 4.22 -4.79
N ASP A 172 19.87 4.11 -5.90
CA ASP A 172 19.56 4.85 -7.11
C ASP A 172 18.21 4.38 -7.69
N LYS A 173 18.00 3.06 -7.84
CA LYS A 173 16.68 2.54 -8.25
C LYS A 173 15.57 2.91 -7.27
N SER A 174 15.85 2.86 -5.97
CA SER A 174 14.89 3.32 -4.95
C SER A 174 14.45 4.76 -5.22
N ALA A 175 15.41 5.68 -5.44
CA ALA A 175 15.14 7.08 -5.74
C ALA A 175 14.38 7.28 -7.06
N GLU A 176 14.73 6.54 -8.13
CA GLU A 176 14.05 6.60 -9.44
C GLU A 176 12.55 6.32 -9.32
N TYR A 177 12.15 5.29 -8.56
CA TYR A 177 10.73 4.98 -8.35
C TYR A 177 9.98 6.09 -7.62
N TYR A 178 10.60 6.72 -6.62
CA TYR A 178 9.97 7.85 -5.92
C TYR A 178 9.89 9.09 -6.80
N GLN A 179 10.94 9.40 -7.55
CA GLN A 179 10.92 10.50 -8.52
C GLN A 179 9.85 10.31 -9.58
N LYS A 180 9.65 9.08 -10.07
CA LYS A 180 8.56 8.73 -10.98
C LYS A 180 7.19 8.98 -10.35
N ALA A 181 6.99 8.59 -9.09
CA ALA A 181 5.75 8.87 -8.38
C ALA A 181 5.54 10.38 -8.18
N ILE A 182 6.57 11.13 -7.78
CA ILE A 182 6.51 12.59 -7.58
C ILE A 182 6.18 13.32 -8.88
N ALA A 183 6.73 12.89 -10.01
CA ALA A 183 6.45 13.51 -11.31
C ALA A 183 4.96 13.42 -11.68
N LYS A 184 4.26 12.36 -11.26
CA LYS A 184 2.82 12.17 -11.50
C LYS A 184 1.95 12.71 -10.38
N PHE A 185 2.41 12.59 -9.14
CA PHE A 185 1.70 12.93 -7.90
C PHE A 185 2.59 13.81 -7.03
N PRO A 186 2.83 15.08 -7.41
CA PRO A 186 3.73 15.98 -6.70
C PRO A 186 3.28 16.23 -5.25
N GLN A 187 1.99 16.05 -4.95
CA GLN A 187 1.41 16.14 -3.61
C GLN A 187 1.68 14.91 -2.71
N SER A 188 2.20 13.81 -3.25
CA SER A 188 2.45 12.58 -2.49
C SER A 188 3.57 12.77 -1.47
N LEU A 189 3.21 13.11 -0.23
CA LEU A 189 4.20 13.35 0.83
C LEU A 189 5.00 12.09 1.15
N ARG A 190 4.42 10.89 1.03
CA ARG A 190 5.15 9.62 1.22
C ARG A 190 6.27 9.45 0.20
N ALA A 191 6.05 9.85 -1.06
CA ALA A 191 7.07 9.76 -2.09
C ALA A 191 8.29 10.65 -1.76
N HIS A 192 8.04 11.90 -1.35
CA HIS A 192 9.09 12.82 -0.91
C HIS A 192 9.80 12.34 0.36
N TYR A 193 9.05 11.79 1.32
CA TYR A 193 9.60 11.23 2.55
C TYR A 193 10.55 10.05 2.27
N TYR A 194 10.12 9.07 1.46
CA TYR A 194 11.00 7.95 1.12
C TYR A 194 12.17 8.34 0.23
N LEU A 195 12.01 9.36 -0.62
CA LEU A 195 13.12 9.95 -1.36
C LEU A 195 14.15 10.55 -0.40
N ALA A 196 13.71 11.33 0.59
CA ALA A 196 14.60 11.90 1.60
C ALA A 196 15.36 10.82 2.39
N GLU A 197 14.68 9.77 2.87
CA GLU A 197 15.33 8.64 3.55
C GLU A 197 16.37 7.93 2.67
N THR A 198 16.05 7.79 1.38
CA THR A 198 16.94 7.13 0.41
C THR A 198 18.18 7.99 0.16
N LEU A 199 18.00 9.28 -0.11
CA LEU A 199 19.09 10.22 -0.37
C LEU A 199 20.01 10.36 0.84
N LEU A 200 19.46 10.43 2.05
CA LEU A 200 20.26 10.46 3.27
C LEU A 200 21.13 9.20 3.40
N LYS A 201 20.53 8.02 3.20
CA LYS A 201 21.24 6.74 3.25
C LYS A 201 22.30 6.59 2.16
N ASP A 202 22.15 7.32 1.06
CA ASP A 202 23.08 7.39 -0.05
C ASP A 202 24.16 8.48 0.14
N GLY A 203 24.21 9.13 1.31
CA GLY A 203 25.17 10.18 1.63
C GLY A 203 24.86 11.54 0.99
N LYS A 204 23.70 11.69 0.36
CA LYS A 204 23.25 12.93 -0.32
C LYS A 204 22.41 13.79 0.64
N ALA A 205 22.96 14.15 1.80
CA ALA A 205 22.23 14.85 2.87
C ALA A 205 21.60 16.19 2.42
N LYS A 206 22.27 16.95 1.54
CA LYS A 206 21.72 18.20 0.99
C LYS A 206 20.45 17.98 0.17
N ASP A 207 20.47 16.98 -0.70
CA ASP A 207 19.31 16.62 -1.52
C ASP A 207 18.19 16.03 -0.66
N ALA A 208 18.55 15.25 0.36
CA ALA A 208 17.61 14.73 1.36
C ALA A 208 16.90 15.87 2.10
N SER A 209 17.62 16.93 2.47
CA SER A 209 17.06 18.13 3.10
C SER A 209 16.04 18.82 2.18
N ALA A 210 16.35 18.97 0.89
CA ALA A 210 15.41 19.54 -0.07
C ALA A 210 14.12 18.70 -0.20
N ALA A 211 14.25 17.36 -0.19
CA ALA A 211 13.11 16.45 -0.25
C ALA A 211 12.26 16.47 1.05
N ILE A 212 12.88 16.48 2.24
CA ILE A 212 12.13 16.48 3.50
C ILE A 212 11.38 17.80 3.74
N GLU A 213 11.90 18.93 3.24
CA GLU A 213 11.20 20.21 3.26
C GLU A 213 9.89 20.16 2.46
N LYS A 214 9.82 19.41 1.35
CA LYS A 214 8.57 19.20 0.61
C LYS A 214 7.52 18.47 1.45
N VAL A 215 7.95 17.60 2.37
CA VAL A 215 7.05 16.92 3.30
C VAL A 215 6.52 17.89 4.36
N LYS A 216 7.42 18.68 4.96
CA LYS A 216 7.08 19.64 6.03
C LYS A 216 6.13 20.74 5.57
N GLN A 217 6.32 21.23 4.33
CA GLN A 217 5.54 22.33 3.76
C GLN A 217 4.34 21.85 2.94
N GLY A 218 4.26 20.54 2.64
CA GLY A 218 3.25 19.98 1.77
C GLY A 218 1.85 19.94 2.39
N SER A 219 0.83 20.13 1.55
CA SER A 219 -0.57 20.02 1.96
C SER A 219 -0.97 18.55 2.18
N THR A 220 -1.72 18.29 3.24
CA THR A 220 -2.29 16.97 3.54
C THR A 220 -3.69 16.77 2.96
N ALA A 221 -4.26 17.79 2.28
CA ALA A 221 -5.66 17.78 1.85
C ALA A 221 -6.02 16.63 0.89
N TYR A 222 -5.08 16.14 0.08
CA TYR A 222 -5.31 15.01 -0.83
C TYR A 222 -5.58 13.70 -0.09
N ASN A 223 -5.00 13.55 1.11
CA ASN A 223 -5.17 12.39 1.97
C ASN A 223 -4.76 12.75 3.42
N PRO A 224 -5.67 13.31 4.24
CA PRO A 224 -5.31 13.91 5.53
C PRO A 224 -4.62 12.93 6.49
N ALA A 225 -5.19 11.73 6.65
CA ALA A 225 -4.64 10.72 7.55
C ALA A 225 -3.20 10.32 7.16
N GLU A 226 -2.98 10.07 5.86
CA GLU A 226 -1.69 9.70 5.31
C GLU A 226 -0.67 10.83 5.43
N GLY A 227 -1.04 12.04 4.99
CA GLY A 227 -0.17 13.20 5.04
C GLY A 227 0.27 13.55 6.46
N GLN A 228 -0.65 13.53 7.42
CA GLN A 228 -0.35 13.79 8.84
C GLN A 228 0.59 12.74 9.43
N ARG A 229 0.37 11.46 9.12
CA ARG A 229 1.27 10.36 9.54
C ARG A 229 2.68 10.57 9.00
N VAL A 230 2.80 10.84 7.71
CA VAL A 230 4.10 11.02 7.06
C VAL A 230 4.83 12.26 7.59
N GLN A 231 4.11 13.36 7.82
CA GLN A 231 4.70 14.55 8.46
C GLN A 231 5.20 14.28 9.88
N GLN A 232 4.51 13.43 10.63
CA GLN A 232 4.99 13.02 11.95
C GLN A 232 6.26 12.17 11.86
N TRP A 233 6.33 11.22 10.93
CA TRP A 233 7.53 10.40 10.71
C TRP A 233 8.73 11.22 10.19
N ALA A 234 8.47 12.20 9.32
CA ALA A 234 9.47 13.08 8.74
C ALA A 234 10.32 13.82 9.78
N LYS A 235 9.78 14.07 10.99
CA LYS A 235 10.52 14.73 12.08
C LYS A 235 11.82 14.00 12.44
N LYS A 236 11.80 12.66 12.43
CA LYS A 236 13.00 11.87 12.71
C LYS A 236 14.03 12.02 11.59
N VAL A 237 13.60 11.86 10.35
CA VAL A 237 14.49 11.93 9.18
C VAL A 237 15.08 13.33 9.03
N ASP A 238 14.30 14.39 9.28
CA ASP A 238 14.81 15.76 9.30
C ASP A 238 15.90 15.92 10.37
N ALA A 239 15.68 15.42 11.59
CA ALA A 239 16.71 15.46 12.64
C ALA A 239 18.01 14.73 12.24
N ASP A 240 17.88 13.53 11.66
CA ASP A 240 19.03 12.74 11.17
C ASP A 240 19.76 13.50 10.02
N ILE A 241 19.02 14.16 9.11
CA ILE A 241 19.60 15.03 8.05
C ILE A 241 20.36 16.22 8.67
N GLN A 242 19.78 16.91 9.65
CA GLN A 242 20.43 18.06 10.29
C GLN A 242 21.69 17.66 11.07
N GLU A 243 21.80 16.41 11.53
CA GLU A 243 23.02 15.90 12.16
C GLU A 243 24.14 15.70 11.14
N GLU A 244 23.85 15.09 10.00
CA GLU A 244 24.82 14.85 8.91
C GLU A 244 25.29 16.14 8.20
N LEU A 245 24.55 17.24 8.32
CA LEU A 245 24.89 18.53 7.71
C LEU A 245 25.72 19.46 8.62
N LYS A 246 25.93 19.10 9.89
CA LYS A 246 26.76 19.86 10.82
C LYS A 246 28.24 19.60 10.60
#